data_AF-A0A940NR47-F1
#
_entry.id   AF-A0A940NR47-F1
#
_cell.length_a   1.000
_cell.length_b   1.000
_cell.length_c   1.000
_cell.angle_alpha   90.00
_cell.angle_beta   90.00
_cell.angle_gamma   90.00
#
_symmetry.space_group_name_H-M   'P 1'
#
loop_
_entity.id
_entity.type
_entity.pdbx_description
1 polymer ?
#
loop_
_entity_poly.entity_id
_entity_poly.type
_entity_poly.pdbx_seq_one_letter_code
_entity_poly.pdbx_strand_id
1 'polypeptide(L)'
;MTIQCYETEYQNFGRCVCLENGFIKLMATVDVGPRIIYFSTRGNRNILFEDINRDFYEMNKGYGIWYAYGGHRLWSAPEKMPETYYPDNHRVNYTYENGVLTLEPRETLSGKQFRLTVEFVSDHAVRVTNTIKNVSETPQRFAPWSVTGFASGGTEFIPLNKAETGFLPNRTMALWSYSDVRDERFRLTDAYATLTHDEKAGKAFKCGFNVTDGYVVYAAGNQRFKKTFSAYAEQDYPDFCCNFETYTNKHFLECELLGEERVYQPGETAEINETWEITETSQTPEQEIASCIAACDN
;
A
#
# COMPACT_ATOMS: atom_id res chain seq x y z
N MET A 1 0.65 -10.44 23.27
CA MET A 1 0.40 -11.87 23.02
C MET A 1 1.66 -12.55 22.45
N THR A 2 1.81 -13.89 22.47
CA THR A 2 2.98 -14.55 21.86
C THR A 2 2.85 -14.58 20.34
N ILE A 3 3.89 -14.12 19.63
CA ILE A 3 3.93 -14.12 18.17
C ILE A 3 4.45 -15.47 17.68
N GLN A 4 3.72 -16.09 16.76
CA GLN A 4 4.10 -17.32 16.07
C GLN A 4 4.54 -16.99 14.65
N CYS A 5 5.64 -17.61 14.20
CA CYS A 5 6.13 -17.56 12.83
C CYS A 5 6.27 -18.99 12.30
N TYR A 6 5.64 -19.30 11.17
CA TYR A 6 5.67 -20.63 10.55
C TYR A 6 5.42 -20.56 9.04
N GLU A 7 5.83 -21.60 8.31
CA GLU A 7 5.50 -21.73 6.88
C GLU A 7 4.17 -22.45 6.68
N THR A 8 3.45 -22.07 5.61
CA THR A 8 2.24 -22.75 5.14
C THR A 8 2.11 -22.61 3.62
N GLU A 9 1.23 -23.38 2.99
CA GLU A 9 0.81 -23.15 1.61
C GLU A 9 -0.51 -22.38 1.60
N TYR A 10 -0.64 -21.40 0.70
CA TYR A 10 -1.84 -20.58 0.62
C TYR A 10 -2.29 -20.35 -0.82
N GLN A 11 -3.46 -20.89 -1.14
CA GLN A 11 -4.11 -20.78 -2.45
C GLN A 11 -3.13 -21.06 -3.60
N ASN A 12 -3.09 -20.20 -4.63
CA ASN A 12 -2.12 -20.27 -5.72
C ASN A 12 -0.93 -19.32 -5.52
N PHE A 13 -0.71 -18.80 -4.31
CA PHE A 13 0.45 -17.99 -3.95
C PHE A 13 1.63 -18.83 -3.46
N GLY A 14 1.44 -20.16 -3.36
CA GLY A 14 2.48 -21.10 -2.99
C GLY A 14 2.84 -21.03 -1.51
N ARG A 15 4.11 -21.22 -1.21
CA ARG A 15 4.64 -21.16 0.15
C ARG A 15 4.60 -19.74 0.68
N CYS A 16 4.08 -19.60 1.89
CA CYS A 16 3.97 -18.34 2.61
C CYS A 16 4.56 -18.48 4.01
N VAL A 17 5.18 -17.40 4.47
CA VAL A 17 5.56 -17.22 5.87
C VAL A 17 4.41 -16.51 6.57
N CYS A 18 3.89 -17.14 7.61
CA CYS A 18 2.77 -16.64 8.39
C CYS A 18 3.28 -16.06 9.71
N LEU A 19 2.81 -14.88 10.06
CA LEU A 19 2.94 -14.28 11.38
C LEU A 19 1.55 -14.17 12.02
N GLU A 20 1.40 -14.66 13.26
CA GLU A 20 0.16 -14.46 14.01
C GLU A 20 0.43 -14.25 15.51
N ASN A 21 -0.38 -13.40 16.16
CA ASN A 21 -0.30 -13.16 17.60
C ASN A 21 -1.58 -13.60 18.33
N GLY A 22 -2.45 -14.36 17.66
CA GLY A 22 -3.77 -14.77 18.17
C GLY A 22 -4.90 -13.78 17.88
N PHE A 23 -4.58 -12.53 17.53
CA PHE A 23 -5.55 -11.52 17.06
C PHE A 23 -5.37 -11.21 15.57
N ILE A 24 -4.15 -10.91 15.12
CA ILE A 24 -3.81 -10.68 13.71
C ILE A 24 -3.28 -11.97 13.09
N LYS A 25 -3.63 -12.21 11.83
CA LYS A 25 -2.92 -13.11 10.93
C LYS A 25 -2.40 -12.35 9.71
N LEU A 26 -1.11 -12.49 9.43
CA LEU A 26 -0.44 -11.92 8.26
C LEU A 26 0.28 -13.04 7.51
N MET A 27 0.22 -13.07 6.18
CA MET A 27 0.99 -14.00 5.36
C MET A 27 1.71 -13.27 4.22
N ALA A 28 2.99 -13.58 4.06
CA ALA A 28 3.80 -13.14 2.93
C ALA A 28 4.23 -14.34 2.09
N THR A 29 4.03 -14.29 0.78
CA THR A 29 4.50 -15.35 -0.11
C THR A 29 6.01 -15.24 -0.31
N VAL A 30 6.66 -16.40 -0.39
CA VAL A 30 8.11 -16.53 -0.64
C VAL A 30 8.41 -17.21 -1.97
N ASP A 31 7.38 -17.62 -2.70
CA ASP A 31 7.52 -18.18 -4.05
C ASP A 31 7.46 -17.10 -5.15
N VAL A 32 6.82 -15.95 -4.86
CA VAL A 32 6.79 -14.73 -5.68
C VAL A 32 6.89 -13.49 -4.78
N GLY A 33 7.34 -12.34 -5.30
CA GLY A 33 7.26 -11.07 -4.59
C GLY A 33 8.56 -10.26 -4.51
N PRO A 34 8.69 -9.37 -3.50
CA PRO A 34 8.16 -9.50 -2.14
C PRO A 34 6.71 -9.01 -2.00
N ARG A 35 5.84 -9.81 -1.36
CA ARG A 35 4.42 -9.47 -1.19
C ARG A 35 3.86 -9.97 0.14
N ILE A 36 3.11 -9.10 0.82
CA ILE A 36 2.19 -9.51 1.89
C ILE A 36 0.84 -9.75 1.22
N ILE A 37 0.41 -11.01 1.11
CA ILE A 37 -0.82 -11.39 0.38
C ILE A 37 -2.04 -11.49 1.28
N TYR A 38 -1.85 -11.48 2.60
CA TYR A 38 -2.93 -11.66 3.56
C TYR A 38 -2.71 -10.83 4.80
N PHE A 39 -3.77 -10.15 5.23
CA PHE A 39 -3.85 -9.47 6.52
C PHE A 39 -5.30 -9.51 7.00
N SER A 40 -5.55 -10.02 8.21
CA SER A 40 -6.88 -10.02 8.81
C SER A 40 -6.83 -10.10 10.33
N THR A 41 -7.93 -9.78 10.99
CA THR A 41 -8.20 -10.29 12.33
C THR A 41 -8.53 -11.79 12.24
N ARG A 42 -8.25 -12.53 13.30
CA ARG A 42 -8.32 -13.98 13.32
C ARG A 42 -9.75 -14.48 13.10
N GLY A 43 -9.92 -15.35 12.11
CA GLY A 43 -11.23 -15.94 11.76
C GLY A 43 -12.05 -15.11 10.79
N ASN A 44 -11.60 -13.91 10.44
CA ASN A 44 -12.23 -13.07 9.43
C ASN A 44 -11.58 -13.26 8.06
N ARG A 45 -12.24 -12.72 7.03
CA ARG A 45 -11.73 -12.74 5.66
C ARG A 45 -10.49 -11.86 5.54
N ASN A 46 -9.64 -12.16 4.56
CA ASN A 46 -8.55 -11.28 4.19
C ASN A 46 -9.08 -9.87 3.86
N ILE A 47 -8.49 -8.83 4.44
CA ILE A 47 -8.82 -7.44 4.05
C ILE A 47 -8.09 -7.02 2.78
N LEU A 48 -7.01 -7.71 2.41
CA LEU A 48 -6.24 -7.44 1.20
C LEU A 48 -6.84 -8.14 -0.01
N PHE A 49 -6.66 -7.54 -1.19
CA PHE A 49 -7.06 -8.15 -2.46
C PHE A 49 -6.21 -9.39 -2.75
N GLU A 50 -6.81 -10.41 -3.36
CA GLU A 50 -6.13 -11.62 -3.81
C GLU A 50 -6.46 -11.89 -5.27
N ASP A 51 -5.49 -11.72 -6.17
CA ASP A 51 -5.68 -11.95 -7.60
C ASP A 51 -5.52 -13.43 -7.97
N ILE A 52 -6.40 -14.29 -7.45
CA ILE A 52 -6.29 -15.75 -7.60
C ILE A 52 -6.29 -16.17 -9.07
N ASN A 53 -7.06 -15.50 -9.93
CA ASN A 53 -7.14 -15.89 -11.34
C ASN A 53 -6.08 -15.22 -12.22
N ARG A 54 -5.26 -14.31 -11.67
CA ARG A 54 -4.28 -13.51 -12.41
C ARG A 54 -4.97 -12.64 -13.48
N ASP A 55 -6.12 -12.07 -13.10
CA ASP A 55 -6.98 -11.29 -13.99
C ASP A 55 -6.40 -9.89 -14.29
N PHE A 56 -5.47 -9.40 -13.45
CA PHE A 56 -4.83 -8.10 -13.63
C PHE A 56 -3.33 -8.26 -13.86
N TYR A 57 -2.89 -7.97 -15.07
CA TYR A 57 -1.51 -8.17 -15.50
C TYR A 57 -1.10 -7.17 -16.59
N GLU A 58 0.21 -7.01 -16.77
CA GLU A 58 0.79 -6.19 -17.83
C GLU A 58 1.96 -6.90 -18.50
N MET A 59 2.08 -6.74 -19.83
CA MET A 59 3.18 -7.36 -20.59
C MET A 59 4.40 -6.45 -20.56
N ASN A 60 5.44 -6.89 -19.87
CA ASN A 60 6.70 -6.18 -19.84
C ASN A 60 7.59 -6.65 -21.00
N LYS A 61 7.63 -5.85 -22.07
CA LYS A 61 8.26 -6.11 -23.38
C LYS A 61 9.68 -6.69 -23.26
N GLY A 62 9.79 -8.01 -23.22
CA GLY A 62 11.05 -8.77 -23.18
C GLY A 62 11.44 -9.34 -21.81
N TYR A 63 10.72 -9.00 -20.74
CA TYR A 63 10.98 -9.47 -19.37
C TYR A 63 9.91 -10.42 -18.82
N GLY A 64 8.76 -10.52 -19.50
CA GLY A 64 7.66 -11.42 -19.14
C GLY A 64 6.40 -10.66 -18.70
N ILE A 65 5.54 -11.33 -17.94
CA ILE A 65 4.27 -10.78 -17.48
C ILE A 65 4.40 -10.36 -16.03
N TRP A 66 4.09 -9.11 -15.72
CA TRP A 66 3.85 -8.68 -14.34
C TRP A 66 2.41 -8.98 -13.98
N TYR A 67 2.18 -9.56 -12.80
CA TYR A 67 0.85 -9.83 -12.28
C TYR A 67 0.60 -8.95 -11.05
N ALA A 68 -0.66 -8.54 -10.86
CA ALA A 68 -1.04 -7.82 -9.65
C ALA A 68 -0.82 -8.66 -8.42
N TYR A 69 -1.11 -9.98 -8.44
CA TYR A 69 -1.18 -10.90 -7.28
C TYR A 69 -2.11 -10.45 -6.13
N GLY A 70 -2.39 -9.16 -5.99
CA GLY A 70 -3.01 -8.53 -4.83
C GLY A 70 -2.01 -8.25 -3.71
N GLY A 71 -2.56 -8.03 -2.52
CA GLY A 71 -1.79 -7.77 -1.32
C GLY A 71 -1.10 -6.42 -1.32
N HIS A 72 0.02 -6.37 -0.62
CA HIS A 72 0.93 -5.23 -0.58
C HIS A 72 2.24 -5.54 -1.30
N ARG A 73 2.79 -4.53 -1.98
CA ARG A 73 4.03 -4.57 -2.74
C ARG A 73 4.81 -3.26 -2.62
N LEU A 74 6.09 -3.31 -2.99
CA LEU A 74 6.97 -2.14 -3.09
C LEU A 74 7.39 -1.93 -4.54
N TRP A 75 7.20 -0.70 -5.01
CA TRP A 75 7.61 -0.21 -6.32
C TRP A 75 8.58 0.96 -6.19
N SER A 76 9.18 1.34 -7.31
CA SER A 76 10.03 2.51 -7.44
C SER A 76 9.37 3.50 -8.39
N ALA A 77 9.11 4.71 -7.92
CA ALA A 77 8.60 5.81 -8.71
C ALA A 77 9.75 6.58 -9.41
N PRO A 78 9.49 7.25 -10.54
CA PRO A 78 8.19 7.36 -11.22
C PRO A 78 7.75 6.06 -11.91
N GLU A 79 6.45 5.90 -12.14
CA GLU A 79 5.89 4.77 -12.88
C GLU A 79 6.43 4.75 -14.33
N LYS A 80 7.21 3.73 -14.68
CA LYS A 80 7.81 3.62 -16.02
C LYS A 80 8.08 2.18 -16.43
N MET A 81 7.95 1.93 -17.72
CA MET A 81 8.39 0.69 -18.35
C MET A 81 9.90 0.73 -18.69
N PRO A 82 10.65 -0.36 -18.51
CA PRO A 82 10.23 -1.65 -17.94
C PRO A 82 10.32 -1.73 -16.40
N GLU A 83 10.86 -0.71 -15.71
CA GLU A 83 11.28 -0.83 -14.30
C GLU A 83 10.13 -1.14 -13.33
N THR A 84 9.01 -0.39 -13.38
CA THR A 84 7.90 -0.54 -12.42
C THR A 84 7.17 -1.87 -12.60
N TYR A 85 7.01 -2.31 -13.84
CA TYR A 85 6.33 -3.55 -14.19
C TYR A 85 7.32 -4.72 -14.34
N TYR A 86 8.55 -4.60 -13.83
CA TYR A 86 9.49 -5.71 -13.90
C TYR A 86 8.91 -6.91 -13.14
N PRO A 87 8.77 -8.11 -13.76
CA PRO A 87 8.08 -9.21 -13.10
C PRO A 87 8.79 -9.67 -11.83
N ASP A 88 8.04 -9.69 -10.74
CA ASP A 88 8.45 -10.17 -9.43
C ASP A 88 8.02 -11.64 -9.19
N ASN A 89 7.97 -12.43 -10.27
CA ASN A 89 7.54 -13.84 -10.30
C ASN A 89 8.61 -14.83 -9.78
N HIS A 90 9.44 -14.40 -8.84
CA HIS A 90 10.59 -15.15 -8.37
C HIS A 90 10.57 -15.34 -6.86
N ARG A 91 11.23 -16.39 -6.40
CA ARG A 91 11.38 -16.69 -4.98
C ARG A 91 12.05 -15.55 -4.23
N VAL A 92 11.58 -15.31 -3.02
CA VAL A 92 12.03 -14.26 -2.12
C VAL A 92 12.75 -14.91 -0.94
N ASN A 93 13.95 -14.44 -0.64
CA ASN A 93 14.65 -14.91 0.56
C ASN A 93 13.99 -14.25 1.78
N TYR A 94 13.89 -14.99 2.88
CA TYR A 94 13.35 -14.43 4.12
C TYR A 94 14.09 -14.90 5.36
N THR A 95 14.04 -14.09 6.40
CA THR A 95 14.47 -14.43 7.76
C THR A 95 13.43 -13.97 8.77
N TYR A 96 13.35 -14.65 9.91
CA TYR A 96 12.57 -14.18 11.07
C TYR A 96 13.48 -14.22 12.30
N GLU A 97 13.98 -13.06 12.68
CA GLU A 97 14.97 -12.92 13.76
C GLU A 97 14.56 -11.76 14.66
N ASN A 98 14.69 -11.94 15.97
CA ASN A 98 14.38 -10.91 16.97
C ASN A 98 12.99 -10.27 16.82
N GLY A 99 12.00 -11.03 16.32
CA GLY A 99 10.62 -10.56 16.13
C GLY A 99 10.35 -9.83 14.82
N VAL A 100 11.33 -9.75 13.91
CA VAL A 100 11.22 -9.06 12.63
C VAL A 100 11.29 -10.08 11.49
N LEU A 101 10.24 -10.14 10.67
CA LEU A 101 10.27 -10.83 9.38
C LEU A 101 10.93 -9.91 8.36
N THR A 102 11.96 -10.38 7.68
CA THR A 102 12.59 -9.67 6.56
C THR A 102 12.38 -10.47 5.29
N LEU A 103 11.92 -9.80 4.22
CA LEU A 103 11.75 -10.34 2.88
C LEU A 103 12.67 -9.55 1.94
N GLU A 104 13.55 -10.27 1.23
CA GLU A 104 14.53 -9.68 0.32
C GLU A 104 14.50 -10.44 -1.02
N PRO A 105 13.90 -9.89 -2.08
CA PRO A 105 13.99 -10.45 -3.42
C PRO A 105 15.41 -10.31 -3.97
N ARG A 106 15.65 -10.90 -5.14
CA ARG A 106 16.87 -10.61 -5.92
C ARG A 106 16.94 -9.13 -6.30
N GLU A 107 18.16 -8.63 -6.48
CA GLU A 107 18.42 -7.34 -7.10
C GLU A 107 17.75 -7.23 -8.47
N THR A 108 17.21 -6.04 -8.78
CA THR A 108 16.64 -5.78 -10.10
C THR A 108 17.73 -5.50 -11.13
N LEU A 109 17.41 -5.70 -12.41
CA LEU A 109 18.32 -5.36 -13.50
C LEU A 109 18.65 -3.86 -13.57
N SER A 110 17.83 -3.02 -12.94
CA SER A 110 18.10 -1.58 -12.82
C SER A 110 19.04 -1.24 -11.66
N GLY A 111 19.62 -2.24 -10.97
CA GLY A 111 20.54 -2.00 -9.85
C GLY A 111 19.85 -1.49 -8.58
N LYS A 112 18.65 -2.00 -8.28
CA LYS A 112 17.91 -1.69 -7.04
C LYS A 112 17.70 -2.97 -6.23
N GLN A 113 17.99 -2.90 -4.92
CA GLN A 113 17.68 -3.96 -3.98
C GLN A 113 16.46 -3.54 -3.14
N PHE A 114 15.36 -4.25 -3.31
CA PHE A 114 14.14 -4.04 -2.54
C PHE A 114 14.22 -4.83 -1.25
N ARG A 115 13.59 -4.35 -0.19
CA ARG A 115 13.39 -5.11 1.06
C ARG A 115 12.09 -4.68 1.71
N LEU A 116 11.39 -5.66 2.27
CA LEU A 116 10.21 -5.45 3.10
C LEU A 116 10.47 -6.09 4.46
N THR A 117 10.22 -5.35 5.54
CA THR A 117 10.23 -5.93 6.89
C THR A 117 8.87 -5.78 7.56
N VAL A 118 8.54 -6.73 8.43
CA VAL A 118 7.31 -6.73 9.23
C VAL A 118 7.63 -7.06 10.67
N GLU A 119 7.12 -6.25 11.60
CA GLU A 119 7.19 -6.51 13.03
C GLU A 119 5.87 -6.14 13.71
N PHE A 120 5.50 -6.87 14.76
CA PHE A 120 4.37 -6.47 15.60
C PHE A 120 4.76 -5.31 16.51
N VAL A 121 3.94 -4.26 16.52
CA VAL A 121 4.15 -3.08 17.38
C VAL A 121 3.09 -2.96 18.48
N SER A 122 1.99 -3.70 18.37
CA SER A 122 1.01 -3.92 19.42
C SER A 122 0.24 -5.22 19.17
N ASP A 123 -0.73 -5.56 20.02
CA ASP A 123 -1.61 -6.71 19.79
C ASP A 123 -2.53 -6.53 18.55
N HIS A 124 -2.71 -5.28 18.08
CA HIS A 124 -3.61 -4.92 16.98
C HIS A 124 -2.90 -4.21 15.82
N ALA A 125 -1.57 -4.13 15.83
CA ALA A 125 -0.82 -3.43 14.78
C ALA A 125 0.52 -4.07 14.44
N VAL A 126 0.86 -3.98 13.15
CA VAL A 126 2.18 -4.32 12.61
C VAL A 126 2.82 -3.08 11.98
N ARG A 127 4.13 -2.94 12.07
CA ARG A 127 4.91 -2.00 11.27
C ARG A 127 5.44 -2.71 10.04
N VAL A 128 5.28 -2.07 8.90
CA VAL A 128 5.86 -2.48 7.62
C VAL A 128 6.88 -1.42 7.21
N THR A 129 8.13 -1.83 7.01
CA THR A 129 9.18 -0.95 6.50
C THR A 129 9.57 -1.39 5.10
N ASN A 130 9.46 -0.46 4.17
CA ASN A 130 9.71 -0.64 2.76
C ASN A 130 10.99 0.08 2.38
N THR A 131 12.01 -0.63 1.87
CA THR A 131 13.26 0.01 1.46
C THR A 131 13.72 -0.35 0.06
N ILE A 132 14.38 0.62 -0.58
CA ILE A 132 15.00 0.47 -1.88
C ILE A 132 16.43 1.00 -1.78
N LYS A 133 17.40 0.10 -1.88
CA LYS A 133 18.82 0.46 -1.90
C LYS A 133 19.33 0.56 -3.32
N ASN A 134 20.05 1.63 -3.64
CA ASN A 134 20.82 1.73 -4.88
C ASN A 134 22.05 0.82 -4.77
N VAL A 135 22.04 -0.29 -5.51
CA VAL A 135 23.18 -1.24 -5.58
C VAL A 135 23.95 -1.11 -6.90
N SER A 136 23.60 -0.13 -7.74
CA SER A 136 24.37 0.20 -8.94
C SER A 136 25.63 1.01 -8.61
N GLU A 137 26.53 1.11 -9.58
CA GLU A 137 27.77 1.90 -9.46
C GLU A 137 27.55 3.41 -9.68
N THR A 138 26.32 3.83 -10.02
CA THR A 138 26.00 5.21 -10.40
C THR A 138 24.87 5.79 -9.55
N PRO A 139 24.81 7.12 -9.37
CA PRO A 139 23.66 7.76 -8.73
C PRO A 139 22.37 7.50 -9.51
N GLN A 140 21.26 7.25 -8.80
CA GLN A 140 19.94 7.03 -9.41
C GLN A 140 18.89 7.94 -8.80
N ARG A 141 18.04 8.55 -9.64
CA ARG A 141 16.87 9.30 -9.19
C ARG A 141 15.65 8.38 -9.10
N PHE A 142 15.06 8.26 -7.92
CA PHE A 142 13.83 7.49 -7.69
C PHE A 142 13.16 7.89 -6.37
N ALA A 143 11.95 7.41 -6.15
CA ALA A 143 11.28 7.37 -4.84
C ALA A 143 10.79 5.95 -4.52
N PRO A 144 10.72 5.56 -3.23
CA PRO A 144 10.01 4.36 -2.82
C PRO A 144 8.50 4.57 -2.96
N TRP A 145 7.79 3.52 -3.34
CA TRP A 145 6.34 3.55 -3.57
C TRP A 145 5.69 2.29 -2.97
N SER A 146 5.08 2.45 -1.80
CA SER A 146 4.36 1.38 -1.09
C SER A 146 2.94 1.29 -1.63
N VAL A 147 2.49 0.12 -2.06
CA VAL A 147 1.16 -0.09 -2.63
C VAL A 147 0.44 -1.19 -1.85
N THR A 148 -0.69 -0.86 -1.22
CA THR A 148 -1.53 -1.83 -0.51
C THR A 148 -2.89 -1.96 -1.20
N GLY A 149 -3.15 -3.10 -1.84
CA GLY A 149 -4.43 -3.39 -2.50
C GLY A 149 -5.40 -4.11 -1.56
N PHE A 150 -6.64 -3.61 -1.49
CA PHE A 150 -7.70 -4.10 -0.62
C PHE A 150 -8.77 -4.88 -1.36
N ALA A 151 -9.34 -5.87 -0.65
CA ALA A 151 -10.47 -6.66 -1.13
C ALA A 151 -11.68 -5.77 -1.43
N SER A 152 -12.56 -6.26 -2.31
CA SER A 152 -13.68 -5.51 -2.86
C SER A 152 -14.73 -5.08 -1.83
N GLY A 153 -15.44 -4.01 -2.16
CA GLY A 153 -16.66 -3.55 -1.46
C GLY A 153 -16.42 -2.71 -0.21
N GLY A 154 -15.18 -2.30 0.06
CA GLY A 154 -14.90 -1.36 1.14
C GLY A 154 -14.90 0.10 0.70
N THR A 155 -14.78 0.98 1.69
CA THR A 155 -14.66 2.42 1.50
C THR A 155 -13.44 2.94 2.23
N GLU A 156 -12.73 3.83 1.55
CA GLU A 156 -11.57 4.55 2.07
C GLU A 156 -11.97 5.94 2.59
N PHE A 157 -11.32 6.37 3.66
CA PHE A 157 -11.33 7.73 4.19
C PHE A 157 -9.91 8.30 4.22
N ILE A 158 -9.77 9.51 3.67
CA ILE A 158 -8.51 10.25 3.56
C ILE A 158 -8.73 11.64 4.20
N PRO A 159 -8.09 11.96 5.34
CA PRO A 159 -8.13 13.30 5.89
C PRO A 159 -7.37 14.29 4.99
N LEU A 160 -7.87 15.52 4.89
CA LEU A 160 -7.25 16.60 4.13
C LEU A 160 -6.81 17.75 5.05
N ASN A 161 -5.77 18.47 4.62
CA ASN A 161 -5.21 19.57 5.39
C ASN A 161 -6.21 20.74 5.55
N LYS A 162 -6.56 21.04 6.80
CA LYS A 162 -7.46 22.15 7.21
C LYS A 162 -6.70 23.39 7.71
N ALA A 163 -5.38 23.44 7.61
CA ALA A 163 -4.59 24.53 8.15
C ALA A 163 -4.88 25.87 7.45
N GLU A 164 -5.18 26.90 8.24
CA GLU A 164 -5.37 28.27 7.76
C GLU A 164 -4.03 28.90 7.40
N THR A 165 -3.74 28.96 6.10
CA THR A 165 -2.45 29.42 5.54
C THR A 165 -2.53 30.82 4.92
N GLY A 166 -3.69 31.49 5.05
CA GLY A 166 -3.92 32.82 4.50
C GLY A 166 -3.93 32.82 2.97
N PHE A 167 -2.87 33.37 2.36
CA PHE A 167 -2.76 33.50 0.90
C PHE A 167 -2.04 32.32 0.22
N LEU A 168 -1.47 31.38 1.00
CA LEU A 168 -0.73 30.24 0.46
C LEU A 168 -1.65 29.01 0.32
N PRO A 169 -1.37 28.08 -0.62
CA PRO A 169 -2.09 26.82 -0.68
C PRO A 169 -1.68 25.88 0.46
N ASN A 170 -2.60 25.02 0.90
CA ASN A 170 -2.34 24.01 1.94
C ASN A 170 -2.53 22.56 1.47
N ARG A 171 -3.12 22.36 0.28
CA ARG A 171 -3.45 21.05 -0.28
C ARG A 171 -3.32 21.01 -1.80
N THR A 172 -2.97 19.84 -2.30
CA THR A 172 -2.88 19.46 -3.71
C THR A 172 -3.79 18.26 -3.96
N MET A 173 -4.43 18.24 -5.13
CA MET A 173 -5.07 17.04 -5.66
C MET A 173 -4.52 16.79 -7.06
N ALA A 174 -3.79 15.68 -7.23
CA ALA A 174 -3.33 15.21 -8.53
C ALA A 174 -4.37 14.29 -9.16
N LEU A 175 -4.60 14.45 -10.46
CA LEU A 175 -5.52 13.61 -11.23
C LEU A 175 -4.79 13.01 -12.42
N TRP A 176 -5.05 11.72 -12.67
CA TRP A 176 -4.58 11.04 -13.85
C TRP A 176 -5.50 11.35 -15.02
N SER A 177 -5.01 11.17 -16.25
CA SER A 177 -5.75 11.49 -17.48
C SER A 177 -7.08 10.74 -17.62
N TYR A 178 -7.23 9.61 -16.91
CA TYR A 178 -8.42 8.79 -16.89
C TYR A 178 -9.34 9.06 -15.69
N SER A 179 -8.95 9.93 -14.76
CA SER A 179 -9.73 10.24 -13.56
C SER A 179 -10.91 11.14 -13.89
N ASP A 180 -12.12 10.59 -13.80
CA ASP A 180 -13.36 11.38 -13.94
C ASP A 180 -13.64 12.10 -12.62
N VAL A 181 -13.60 13.43 -12.63
CA VAL A 181 -13.90 14.26 -11.45
C VAL A 181 -15.34 14.12 -10.94
N ARG A 182 -16.21 13.46 -11.72
CA ARG A 182 -17.59 13.16 -11.36
C ARG A 182 -17.80 11.68 -11.04
N ASP A 183 -16.74 10.92 -10.82
CA ASP A 183 -16.85 9.51 -10.43
C ASP A 183 -17.71 9.40 -9.15
N GLU A 184 -18.85 8.71 -9.24
CA GLU A 184 -19.84 8.62 -8.15
C GLU A 184 -19.29 7.91 -6.91
N ARG A 185 -18.20 7.15 -7.08
CA ARG A 185 -17.48 6.48 -5.98
C ARG A 185 -16.61 7.44 -5.18
N PHE A 186 -16.25 8.58 -5.76
CA PHE A 186 -15.33 9.53 -5.17
C PHE A 186 -16.08 10.74 -4.63
N ARG A 187 -15.78 11.14 -3.39
CA ARG A 187 -16.28 12.36 -2.79
C ARG A 187 -15.12 13.17 -2.23
N LEU A 188 -15.06 14.44 -2.63
CA LEU A 188 -14.12 15.43 -2.13
C LEU A 188 -14.86 16.48 -1.29
N THR A 189 -14.28 16.87 -0.16
CA THR A 189 -14.75 17.97 0.69
C THR A 189 -13.57 18.86 1.08
N ASP A 190 -13.82 19.89 1.90
CA ASP A 190 -12.74 20.72 2.45
C ASP A 190 -11.95 20.06 3.58
N ALA A 191 -12.48 18.99 4.19
CA ALA A 191 -11.88 18.32 5.35
C ALA A 191 -11.36 16.91 5.07
N TYR A 192 -11.94 16.21 4.08
CA TYR A 192 -11.61 14.84 3.75
C TYR A 192 -11.98 14.47 2.31
N ALA A 193 -11.43 13.36 1.82
CA ALA A 193 -11.91 12.63 0.66
C ALA A 193 -12.34 11.21 1.05
N THR A 194 -13.28 10.64 0.29
CA THR A 194 -13.65 9.22 0.40
C THR A 194 -13.70 8.57 -0.97
N LEU A 195 -13.30 7.30 -1.06
CA LEU A 195 -13.38 6.49 -2.26
C LEU A 195 -13.99 5.12 -1.94
N THR A 196 -15.08 4.77 -2.60
CA THR A 196 -15.74 3.45 -2.42
C THR A 196 -15.41 2.52 -3.58
N HIS A 197 -15.00 1.29 -3.28
CA HIS A 197 -14.81 0.28 -4.32
C HIS A 197 -16.17 -0.20 -4.88
N ASP A 198 -16.28 -0.34 -6.20
CA ASP A 198 -17.46 -0.93 -6.87
C ASP A 198 -17.06 -1.96 -7.93
N GLU A 199 -17.50 -3.20 -7.75
CA GLU A 199 -17.27 -4.31 -8.70
C GLU A 199 -17.93 -4.10 -10.06
N LYS A 200 -18.90 -3.19 -10.16
CA LYS A 200 -19.61 -2.84 -11.40
C LYS A 200 -18.95 -1.68 -12.14
N ALA A 201 -17.89 -1.09 -11.59
CA ALA A 201 -17.23 0.04 -12.19
C ALA A 201 -16.72 -0.28 -13.60
N GLY A 202 -17.13 0.54 -14.57
CA GLY A 202 -16.70 0.39 -15.97
C GLY A 202 -15.32 0.98 -16.27
N LYS A 203 -14.78 1.80 -15.36
CA LYS A 203 -13.52 2.54 -15.54
C LYS A 203 -12.72 2.61 -14.25
N ALA A 204 -11.40 2.71 -14.40
CA ALA A 204 -10.52 3.00 -13.28
C ALA A 204 -10.60 4.47 -12.87
N PHE A 205 -10.27 4.75 -11.61
CA PHE A 205 -10.14 6.08 -11.04
C PHE A 205 -8.86 6.15 -10.22
N LYS A 206 -8.14 7.27 -10.26
CA LYS A 206 -6.95 7.51 -9.44
C LYS A 206 -6.84 8.97 -9.01
N CYS A 207 -6.44 9.25 -7.79
CA CYS A 207 -6.07 10.61 -7.38
C CYS A 207 -4.96 10.59 -6.32
N GLY A 208 -4.23 11.70 -6.23
CA GLY A 208 -3.14 11.89 -5.28
C GLY A 208 -3.36 13.10 -4.39
N PHE A 209 -2.81 13.07 -3.18
CA PHE A 209 -2.90 14.13 -2.18
C PHE A 209 -1.59 14.31 -1.40
N ASN A 210 -1.41 15.50 -0.83
CA ASN A 210 -0.44 15.76 0.23
C ASN A 210 -1.11 15.56 1.61
N VAL A 211 -1.16 14.31 2.09
CA VAL A 211 -1.80 13.97 3.36
C VAL A 211 -0.89 14.37 4.54
N THR A 212 -1.28 15.44 5.24
CA THR A 212 -0.55 15.99 6.39
C THR A 212 -0.81 15.25 7.70
N ASP A 213 -1.99 14.66 7.85
CA ASP A 213 -2.40 14.00 9.10
C ASP A 213 -1.71 12.64 9.31
N GLY A 214 -1.06 12.10 8.27
CA GLY A 214 -0.26 10.88 8.35
C GLY A 214 -1.07 9.60 8.56
N TYR A 215 -2.34 9.56 8.16
CA TYR A 215 -3.11 8.32 8.18
C TYR A 215 -4.21 8.27 7.13
N VAL A 216 -4.66 7.05 6.80
CA VAL A 216 -5.90 6.76 6.08
C VAL A 216 -6.61 5.57 6.72
N VAL A 217 -7.91 5.42 6.45
CA VAL A 217 -8.73 4.31 6.95
C VAL A 217 -9.42 3.62 5.78
N TYR A 218 -9.44 2.29 5.80
CA TYR A 218 -10.25 1.47 4.91
C TYR A 218 -11.15 0.56 5.73
N ALA A 219 -12.45 0.60 5.46
CA ALA A 219 -13.43 -0.27 6.12
C ALA A 219 -14.03 -1.22 5.10
N ALA A 220 -14.04 -2.53 5.40
CA ALA A 220 -14.60 -3.56 4.54
C ALA A 220 -15.16 -4.72 5.36
N GLY A 221 -16.41 -5.12 5.06
CA GLY A 221 -17.10 -6.16 5.82
C GLY A 221 -17.21 -5.78 7.29
N ASN A 222 -16.61 -6.60 8.15
CA ASN A 222 -16.58 -6.41 9.61
C ASN A 222 -15.19 -6.03 10.14
N GLN A 223 -14.34 -5.46 9.29
CA GLN A 223 -12.98 -5.05 9.64
C GLN A 223 -12.73 -3.59 9.26
N ARG A 224 -12.01 -2.92 10.15
CA ARG A 224 -11.47 -1.58 9.93
C ARG A 224 -9.95 -1.67 9.92
N PHE A 225 -9.35 -1.22 8.83
CA PHE A 225 -7.91 -1.08 8.66
C PHE A 225 -7.52 0.39 8.74
N LYS A 226 -6.51 0.72 9.53
CA LYS A 226 -5.91 2.05 9.56
C LYS A 226 -4.44 1.95 9.14
N LYS A 227 -4.07 2.69 8.10
CA LYS A 227 -2.68 2.89 7.69
C LYS A 227 -2.20 4.19 8.31
N THR A 228 -1.14 4.15 9.10
CA THR A 228 -0.47 5.36 9.64
C THR A 228 0.93 5.44 9.08
N PHE A 229 1.38 6.63 8.70
CA PHE A 229 2.64 6.90 8.03
C PHE A 229 3.14 8.31 8.40
N SER A 230 4.37 8.64 8.00
CA SER A 230 4.93 9.96 8.25
C SER A 230 4.08 11.05 7.62
N ALA A 231 3.79 12.11 8.38
CA ALA A 231 3.14 13.31 7.87
C ALA A 231 3.90 13.87 6.66
N TYR A 232 3.17 14.52 5.75
CA TYR A 232 3.76 15.22 4.60
C TYR A 232 4.85 16.19 5.04
N ALA A 233 6.08 15.94 4.60
CA ALA A 233 7.23 16.81 4.78
C ALA A 233 7.44 17.74 3.57
N GLU A 234 8.10 18.88 3.75
CA GLU A 234 8.49 19.77 2.66
C GLU A 234 9.71 19.18 1.91
N GLN A 235 9.42 18.27 0.98
CA GLN A 235 10.42 17.59 0.13
C GLN A 235 9.82 17.31 -1.24
N ASP A 236 10.65 16.91 -2.19
CA ASP A 236 10.20 16.49 -3.52
C ASP A 236 9.49 15.13 -3.41
N TYR A 237 8.24 15.06 -3.88
CA TYR A 237 7.55 13.79 -4.13
C TYR A 237 7.20 13.70 -5.62
N PRO A 238 7.04 12.48 -6.16
CA PRO A 238 6.52 12.27 -7.51
C PRO A 238 5.10 12.86 -7.69
N ASP A 239 4.62 12.84 -8.93
CA ASP A 239 3.19 12.95 -9.25
C ASP A 239 2.48 14.20 -8.68
N PHE A 240 3.11 15.36 -8.89
CA PHE A 240 2.69 16.67 -8.37
C PHE A 240 2.72 16.78 -6.84
N CYS A 241 3.78 16.26 -6.23
CA CYS A 241 4.05 16.37 -4.79
C CYS A 241 3.03 15.63 -3.93
N CYS A 242 2.68 14.40 -4.29
CA CYS A 242 1.78 13.54 -3.52
C CYS A 242 2.60 12.58 -2.65
N ASN A 243 2.36 12.55 -1.33
CA ASN A 243 2.86 11.46 -0.47
C ASN A 243 1.84 10.31 -0.34
N PHE A 244 0.63 10.52 -0.84
CA PHE A 244 -0.46 9.57 -0.81
C PHE A 244 -1.19 9.54 -2.15
N GLU A 245 -1.47 8.34 -2.66
CA GLU A 245 -2.32 8.12 -3.82
C GLU A 245 -3.37 7.05 -3.53
N THR A 246 -4.52 7.17 -4.17
CA THR A 246 -5.57 6.14 -4.16
C THR A 246 -5.96 5.78 -5.58
N TYR A 247 -6.09 4.49 -5.85
CA TYR A 247 -6.51 3.93 -7.13
C TYR A 247 -7.65 2.95 -6.92
N THR A 248 -8.60 2.89 -7.85
CA THR A 248 -9.59 1.82 -7.87
C THR A 248 -9.99 1.43 -9.28
N ASN A 249 -10.30 0.15 -9.46
CA ASN A 249 -10.99 -0.39 -10.63
C ASN A 249 -12.13 -1.31 -10.17
N LYS A 250 -12.59 -2.23 -11.02
CA LYS A 250 -13.66 -3.19 -10.67
C LYS A 250 -13.21 -4.35 -9.77
N HIS A 251 -11.91 -4.52 -9.57
CA HIS A 251 -11.31 -5.65 -8.85
C HIS A 251 -10.87 -5.25 -7.44
N PHE A 252 -10.26 -4.08 -7.28
CA PHE A 252 -9.66 -3.65 -6.02
C PHE A 252 -9.57 -2.13 -5.87
N LEU A 253 -9.25 -1.70 -4.65
CA LEU A 253 -8.84 -0.33 -4.30
C LEU A 253 -7.43 -0.39 -3.71
N GLU A 254 -6.54 0.53 -4.08
CA GLU A 254 -5.18 0.63 -3.55
C GLU A 254 -5.01 1.90 -2.72
N CYS A 255 -4.41 1.77 -1.53
CA CYS A 255 -3.85 2.88 -0.78
C CYS A 255 -2.33 2.88 -0.93
N GLU A 256 -1.80 3.96 -1.47
CA GLU A 256 -0.43 4.04 -1.95
C GLU A 256 0.33 5.17 -1.24
N LEU A 257 1.55 4.89 -0.80
CA LEU A 257 2.44 5.88 -0.19
C LEU A 257 3.65 6.12 -1.08
N LEU A 258 4.03 7.38 -1.24
CA LEU A 258 5.22 7.79 -1.98
C LEU A 258 6.19 8.47 -1.02
N GLY A 259 7.45 8.07 -1.11
CA GLY A 259 8.54 8.70 -0.36
C GLY A 259 9.17 9.86 -1.13
N GLU A 260 10.26 10.38 -0.58
CA GLU A 260 11.07 11.41 -1.22
C GLU A 260 11.59 10.95 -2.60
N GLU A 261 11.41 11.78 -3.62
CA GLU A 261 12.06 11.60 -4.92
C GLU A 261 13.33 12.43 -4.99
N ARG A 262 14.48 11.76 -4.90
CA ARG A 262 15.77 12.43 -5.06
C ARG A 262 16.79 11.52 -5.72
N VAL A 263 18.00 12.05 -5.90
CA VAL A 263 19.15 11.26 -6.33
C VAL A 263 19.71 10.50 -5.12
N TYR A 264 19.71 9.18 -5.19
CA TYR A 264 20.34 8.28 -4.23
C TYR A 264 21.70 7.83 -4.76
N GLN A 265 22.76 8.05 -3.97
CA GLN A 265 24.12 7.61 -4.31
C GLN A 265 24.26 6.07 -4.22
N PRO A 266 25.26 5.46 -4.86
CA PRO A 266 25.58 4.05 -4.65
C PRO A 266 25.67 3.70 -3.16
N GLY A 267 24.88 2.70 -2.74
CA GLY A 267 24.77 2.26 -1.35
C GLY A 267 23.74 2.99 -0.50
N GLU A 268 23.18 4.11 -0.96
CA GLU A 268 22.10 4.81 -0.25
C GLU A 268 20.77 4.06 -0.37
N THR A 269 19.92 4.26 0.64
CA THR A 269 18.64 3.58 0.80
C THR A 269 17.52 4.59 0.93
N ALA A 270 16.47 4.42 0.13
CA ALA A 270 15.18 5.07 0.33
C ALA A 270 14.30 4.21 1.24
N GLU A 271 13.46 4.84 2.05
CA GLU A 271 12.65 4.15 3.06
C GLU A 271 11.24 4.78 3.20
N ILE A 272 10.23 3.93 3.36
CA ILE A 272 8.89 4.28 3.82
C ILE A 272 8.54 3.38 5.00
N ASN A 273 8.13 4.00 6.11
CA ASN A 273 7.57 3.30 7.25
C ASN A 273 6.06 3.51 7.31
N GLU A 274 5.33 2.43 7.52
CA GLU A 274 3.90 2.46 7.73
C GLU A 274 3.51 1.50 8.86
N THR A 275 2.46 1.86 9.61
CA THR A 275 1.87 1.02 10.64
C THR A 275 0.46 0.66 10.22
N TRP A 276 0.18 -0.63 10.20
CA TRP A 276 -1.12 -1.18 9.88
C TRP A 276 -1.79 -1.63 11.16
N GLU A 277 -2.84 -0.93 11.55
CA GLU A 277 -3.74 -1.34 12.61
C GLU A 277 -4.98 -1.97 11.99
N ILE A 278 -5.47 -3.06 12.59
CA ILE A 278 -6.73 -3.67 12.19
C ILE A 278 -7.58 -4.01 13.40
N THR A 279 -8.87 -3.72 13.32
CA THR A 279 -9.85 -4.03 14.36
C THR A 279 -11.10 -4.64 13.75
N GLU A 280 -11.81 -5.43 14.56
CA GLU A 280 -13.16 -5.89 14.21
C GLU A 280 -14.17 -4.77 14.49
N THR A 281 -15.24 -4.76 13.71
CA THR A 281 -16.37 -3.85 13.92
C THR A 281 -17.70 -4.52 13.57
N SER A 282 -18.75 -4.11 14.29
CA SER A 282 -20.14 -4.45 13.99
C SER A 282 -20.81 -3.42 13.08
N GLN A 283 -20.13 -2.31 12.77
CA GLN A 283 -20.60 -1.28 11.87
C GLN A 283 -20.42 -1.71 10.41
N THR A 284 -21.29 -1.21 9.55
CA THR A 284 -21.09 -1.26 8.10
C THR A 284 -19.89 -0.37 7.71
N PRO A 285 -19.23 -0.62 6.55
CA PRO A 285 -18.19 0.28 6.04
C PRO A 285 -18.62 1.74 6.01
N GLU A 286 -19.85 2.03 5.60
CA GLU A 286 -20.39 3.40 5.53
C GLU A 286 -20.49 4.04 6.93
N GLN A 287 -20.86 3.27 7.94
CA GLN A 287 -20.94 3.73 9.33
C GLN A 287 -19.55 3.99 9.93
N GLU A 288 -18.57 3.13 9.66
CA GLU A 288 -17.17 3.34 10.08
C GLU A 288 -16.60 4.62 9.47
N ILE A 289 -16.87 4.84 8.19
CA ILE A 289 -16.42 6.04 7.49
C ILE A 289 -17.17 7.28 8.02
N ALA A 290 -18.46 7.17 8.33
CA ALA A 290 -19.20 8.25 9.00
C ALA A 290 -18.61 8.59 10.38
N SER A 291 -18.14 7.59 11.15
CA SER A 291 -17.43 7.83 12.41
C SER A 291 -16.10 8.52 12.21
N CYS A 292 -15.35 8.18 11.15
CA CYS A 292 -14.11 8.90 10.80
C CYS A 292 -14.38 10.37 10.43
N ILE A 293 -15.45 10.63 9.66
CA ILE A 293 -15.88 11.97 9.29
C ILE A 293 -16.25 12.80 10.52
N ALA A 294 -17.07 12.24 11.42
CA ALA A 294 -17.45 12.91 12.66
C ALA A 294 -16.23 13.21 13.55
N ALA A 295 -15.22 12.35 13.57
CA ALA A 295 -13.97 12.60 14.28
C ALA A 295 -13.10 13.67 13.61
N CYS A 296 -13.18 13.80 12.28
CA CYS A 296 -12.47 14.81 11.51
C CYS A 296 -13.08 16.21 11.65
N ASP A 297 -14.40 16.30 11.87
CA ASP A 297 -15.10 17.58 12.05
C ASP A 297 -14.94 18.18 13.46
N ASN A 298 -14.52 17.37 14.45
CA ASN A 298 -14.21 17.82 15.82
C ASN A 298 -12.77 18.33 15.95
#